data_AF-A0A6M3KX00-F1
#
_entry.id   AF-A0A6M3KX00-F1
#
_cell.length_a   1.000
_cell.length_b   1.000
_cell.length_c   1.000
_cell.angle_alpha   90.00
_cell.angle_beta   90.00
_cell.angle_gamma   90.00
#
_symmetry.space_group_name_H-M   'P 1'
#
loop_
_entity.id
_entity.type
_entity.pdbx_description
1 polymer ?
#
loop_
_entity_poly.entity_id
_entity_poly.type
_entity_poly.pdbx_seq_one_letter_code
_entity_poly.pdbx_strand_id
1 'polypeptide(L)'
;MPVKRKGRKSLLRCDKKPKQKKINTGRRFARELIRKAKDELPKIYEIGMTHPDILEALGIGVNQYKIWNFRHGDDPALKELIAKINECHEKSMDTFFKWIGHKIVEHMSEGMSLEEIAGYYYTTVETLHRWIAEHDLRDFYEIGKARYEYFWKKMGRDAFGQKRFNTNLWQINMKNRWKSFGSGEKWGDHVLEIEDLSQKNLEDNRIKALNRVRNLLETVKQRAIADGREMERKKMAIEIEVDKEKEN
;
A
#
# COMPACT_ATOMS: atom_id res chain seq x y z
N MET A 1 -14.41 -3.47 -82.94
CA MET A 1 -13.21 -4.36 -83.04
C MET A 1 -12.97 -5.01 -81.69
N PRO A 2 -12.91 -6.35 -81.58
CA PRO A 2 -12.72 -7.03 -80.29
C PRO A 2 -11.25 -7.07 -79.91
N VAL A 3 -10.92 -6.58 -78.71
CA VAL A 3 -9.57 -6.63 -78.13
C VAL A 3 -9.36 -8.01 -77.50
N LYS A 4 -8.46 -8.82 -78.08
CA LYS A 4 -8.07 -10.13 -77.54
C LYS A 4 -7.46 -9.98 -76.13
N ARG A 5 -8.14 -10.48 -75.11
CA ARG A 5 -7.58 -10.63 -73.75
C ARG A 5 -6.55 -11.77 -73.75
N LYS A 6 -5.27 -11.42 -73.55
CA LYS A 6 -4.20 -12.41 -73.28
C LYS A 6 -4.37 -12.94 -71.85
N GLY A 7 -4.60 -14.24 -71.72
CA GLY A 7 -4.70 -14.93 -70.44
C GLY A 7 -3.40 -14.86 -69.64
N ARG A 8 -3.47 -14.24 -68.45
CA ARG A 8 -2.44 -14.39 -67.42
C ARG A 8 -2.63 -15.75 -66.77
N LYS A 9 -1.71 -16.69 -67.03
CA LYS A 9 -1.54 -17.91 -66.23
C LYS A 9 -1.25 -17.51 -64.78
N SER A 10 -2.18 -17.76 -63.88
CA SER A 10 -1.96 -17.64 -62.44
C SER A 10 -1.02 -18.74 -61.99
N LEU A 11 0.25 -18.40 -61.81
CA LEU A 11 1.19 -19.21 -61.03
C LEU A 11 0.79 -19.07 -59.55
N LEU A 12 -0.17 -19.89 -59.12
CA LEU A 12 -0.40 -20.21 -57.72
C LEU A 12 0.84 -20.97 -57.22
N ARG A 13 1.90 -20.24 -56.87
CA ARG A 13 2.89 -20.75 -55.94
C ARG A 13 2.22 -20.76 -54.58
N CYS A 14 1.83 -21.95 -54.12
CA CYS A 14 1.61 -22.19 -52.70
C CYS A 14 2.93 -21.92 -51.97
N ASP A 15 3.11 -20.68 -51.51
CA ASP A 15 4.19 -20.33 -50.62
C ASP A 15 4.06 -21.20 -49.38
N LYS A 16 5.04 -22.09 -49.21
CA LYS A 16 5.20 -22.92 -48.02
C LYS A 16 5.11 -22.00 -46.80
N LYS A 17 4.07 -22.16 -45.99
CA LYS A 17 3.89 -21.42 -44.74
C LYS A 17 5.23 -21.46 -43.98
N PRO A 18 5.82 -20.31 -43.63
CA PRO A 18 7.11 -20.29 -42.93
C PRO A 18 6.97 -21.12 -41.65
N LYS A 19 7.76 -22.21 -41.58
CA LYS A 19 7.82 -23.10 -40.42
C LYS A 19 7.96 -22.26 -39.16
N GLN A 20 7.08 -22.48 -38.19
CA GLN A 20 7.05 -21.83 -36.87
C GLN A 20 8.41 -21.94 -36.15
N LYS A 21 9.33 -21.01 -36.43
CA LYS A 21 10.57 -20.80 -35.66
C LYS A 21 10.44 -19.67 -34.62
N LYS A 22 9.22 -19.14 -34.40
CA LYS A 22 8.96 -17.95 -33.57
C LYS A 22 8.54 -18.20 -32.12
N ILE A 23 8.44 -19.45 -31.66
CA ILE A 23 7.90 -19.75 -30.31
C ILE A 23 9.01 -19.76 -29.22
N ASN A 24 10.27 -20.06 -29.57
CA ASN A 24 11.33 -20.17 -28.56
C ASN A 24 11.90 -18.83 -28.06
N THR A 25 11.71 -17.72 -28.78
CA THR A 25 12.16 -16.40 -28.33
C THR A 25 11.32 -15.89 -27.16
N GLY A 26 10.02 -16.19 -27.13
CA GLY A 26 9.12 -15.76 -26.05
C GLY A 26 9.46 -16.39 -24.70
N ARG A 27 9.70 -17.71 -24.65
CA ARG A 27 10.06 -18.41 -23.40
C ARG A 27 11.44 -18.02 -22.87
N ARG A 28 12.42 -17.82 -23.76
CA ARG A 28 13.76 -17.35 -23.35
C ARG A 28 13.70 -15.94 -22.79
N PHE A 29 12.96 -15.05 -23.45
CA PHE A 29 12.68 -13.71 -22.94
C PHE A 29 12.00 -13.75 -21.58
N ALA A 30 10.96 -14.59 -21.41
CA ALA A 30 10.26 -14.78 -20.14
C ALA A 30 11.19 -15.14 -18.99
N ARG A 31 12.08 -16.12 -19.21
CA ARG A 31 13.01 -16.59 -18.18
C ARG A 31 14.03 -15.53 -17.80
N GLU A 32 14.54 -14.81 -18.79
CA GLU A 32 15.49 -13.71 -18.54
C GLU A 32 14.82 -12.57 -17.78
N LEU A 33 13.55 -12.30 -18.08
CA LEU A 33 12.76 -11.31 -17.39
C LEU A 33 12.46 -11.71 -15.95
N ILE A 34 12.10 -12.97 -15.70
CA ILE A 34 11.93 -13.53 -14.35
C ILE A 34 13.24 -13.43 -13.56
N ARG A 35 14.38 -13.71 -14.21
CA ARG A 35 15.71 -13.59 -13.59
C ARG A 35 15.99 -12.14 -13.18
N LYS A 36 15.83 -11.19 -14.09
CA LYS A 36 15.98 -9.76 -13.78
C LYS A 36 15.01 -9.29 -12.70
N ALA A 37 13.76 -9.73 -12.76
CA ALA A 37 12.76 -9.38 -11.75
C ALA A 37 13.14 -9.92 -10.37
N LYS A 38 13.70 -11.13 -10.26
CA LYS A 38 14.20 -11.66 -8.97
C LYS A 38 15.33 -10.81 -8.40
N ASP A 39 16.22 -10.30 -9.26
CA ASP A 39 17.39 -9.53 -8.83
C ASP A 39 17.04 -8.06 -8.53
N GLU A 40 16.10 -7.46 -9.28
CA GLU A 40 15.77 -6.03 -9.20
C GLU A 40 14.54 -5.71 -8.34
N LEU A 41 13.52 -6.57 -8.29
CA LEU A 41 12.33 -6.31 -7.47
C LEU A 41 12.66 -6.03 -5.99
N PRO A 42 13.58 -6.76 -5.31
CA PRO A 42 14.00 -6.47 -3.94
C PRO A 42 14.42 -5.01 -3.72
N LYS A 43 15.12 -4.41 -4.68
CA LYS A 43 15.59 -3.01 -4.61
C LYS A 43 14.47 -2.02 -4.85
N ILE A 44 13.51 -2.40 -5.70
CA ILE A 44 12.36 -1.57 -6.07
C ILE A 44 11.37 -1.40 -4.90
N TYR A 45 11.30 -2.37 -3.97
CA TYR A 45 10.43 -2.29 -2.80
C TYR A 45 10.65 -1.03 -1.94
N GLU A 46 11.87 -0.50 -1.89
CA GLU A 46 12.20 0.62 -1.00
C GLU A 46 11.69 1.97 -1.53
N ILE A 47 11.34 2.07 -2.82
CA ILE A 47 11.18 3.36 -3.51
C ILE A 47 9.71 3.71 -3.81
N GLY A 48 8.74 2.83 -3.50
CA GLY A 48 7.32 3.15 -3.70
C GLY A 48 6.93 3.34 -5.18
N MET A 49 7.52 2.54 -6.07
CA MET A 49 7.37 2.68 -7.52
C MET A 49 5.99 2.22 -8.03
N THR A 50 5.48 2.91 -9.06
CA THR A 50 4.22 2.53 -9.74
C THR A 50 4.43 1.34 -10.68
N HIS A 51 3.35 0.67 -11.09
CA HIS A 51 3.45 -0.47 -12.02
C HIS A 51 4.17 -0.12 -13.34
N PRO A 52 3.95 1.06 -13.97
CA PRO A 52 4.77 1.51 -15.10
C PRO A 52 6.26 1.60 -14.79
N ASP A 53 6.64 2.17 -13.64
CA ASP A 53 8.05 2.34 -13.26
C ASP A 53 8.73 0.99 -13.01
N ILE A 54 8.00 0.03 -12.41
CA ILE A 54 8.48 -1.35 -12.23
C ILE A 54 8.74 -1.98 -13.60
N LEU A 55 7.83 -1.81 -14.56
CA LEU A 55 8.01 -2.35 -15.91
C LEU A 55 9.21 -1.68 -16.62
N GLU A 56 9.37 -0.37 -16.48
CA GLU A 56 10.49 0.37 -17.05
C GLU A 56 11.84 -0.08 -16.45
N ALA A 57 11.91 -0.27 -15.13
CA ALA A 57 13.10 -0.80 -14.45
C ALA A 57 13.49 -2.20 -14.95
N LEU A 58 12.50 -3.03 -15.32
CA LEU A 58 12.73 -4.33 -15.94
C LEU A 58 13.08 -4.26 -17.44
N GLY A 59 13.08 -3.06 -18.02
CA GLY A 59 13.32 -2.80 -19.44
C GLY A 59 12.14 -3.20 -20.33
N ILE A 60 10.91 -3.08 -19.82
CA ILE A 60 9.67 -3.52 -20.49
C ILE A 60 8.77 -2.32 -20.75
N GLY A 61 8.47 -2.07 -22.02
CA GLY A 61 7.44 -1.09 -22.35
C GLY A 61 6.06 -1.57 -21.90
N VAL A 62 5.23 -0.68 -21.34
CA VAL A 62 3.85 -0.99 -20.91
C VAL A 62 3.02 -1.67 -22.02
N ASN A 63 3.18 -1.23 -23.26
CA ASN A 63 2.51 -1.85 -24.41
C ASN A 63 3.04 -3.25 -24.73
N GLN A 64 4.35 -3.48 -24.57
CA GLN A 64 4.92 -4.81 -24.73
C GLN A 64 4.37 -5.76 -23.67
N TYR A 65 4.30 -5.31 -22.41
CA TYR A 65 3.68 -6.08 -21.32
C TYR A 65 2.23 -6.46 -21.63
N LYS A 66 1.40 -5.50 -22.07
CA LYS A 66 0.00 -5.75 -22.44
C LYS A 66 -0.15 -6.78 -23.57
N ILE A 67 0.60 -6.62 -24.66
CA ILE A 67 0.58 -7.54 -25.80
C ILE A 67 1.02 -8.94 -25.36
N TRP A 68 2.01 -9.00 -24.46
CA TRP A 68 2.59 -10.25 -24.00
C TRP A 68 1.65 -11.00 -23.05
N ASN A 69 1.03 -10.30 -22.11
CA ASN A 69 -0.01 -10.85 -21.24
C ASN A 69 -1.21 -11.36 -22.06
N PHE A 70 -1.64 -10.60 -23.08
CA PHE A 70 -2.73 -11.03 -23.96
C PHE A 70 -2.40 -12.32 -24.74
N ARG A 71 -1.16 -12.48 -25.21
CA ARG A 71 -0.76 -13.63 -26.04
C ARG A 71 -0.36 -14.87 -25.25
N HIS A 72 0.11 -14.70 -24.03
CA HIS A 72 0.75 -15.76 -23.25
C HIS A 72 0.22 -15.87 -21.83
N GLY A 73 -0.93 -15.26 -21.52
CA GLY A 73 -1.49 -15.22 -20.17
C GLY A 73 -1.68 -16.59 -19.51
N ASP A 74 -1.76 -17.68 -20.28
CA ASP A 74 -1.85 -19.05 -19.77
C ASP A 74 -0.52 -19.73 -19.47
N ASP A 75 0.63 -19.13 -19.81
CA ASP A 75 1.94 -19.69 -19.48
C ASP A 75 2.16 -19.65 -17.95
N PRO A 76 2.39 -20.80 -17.27
CA PRO A 76 2.54 -20.85 -15.82
C PRO A 76 3.67 -19.95 -15.30
N ALA A 77 4.78 -19.84 -16.04
CA ALA A 77 5.91 -19.01 -15.64
C ALA A 77 5.57 -17.51 -15.73
N LEU A 78 4.70 -17.15 -16.69
CA LEU A 78 4.20 -15.77 -16.80
C LEU A 78 3.20 -15.45 -15.68
N LYS A 79 2.29 -16.36 -15.36
CA LYS A 79 1.37 -16.19 -14.22
C LYS A 79 2.14 -15.97 -12.91
N GLU A 80 3.17 -16.77 -12.67
CA GLU A 80 4.03 -16.62 -11.48
C GLU A 80 4.73 -15.26 -11.45
N LEU A 81 5.26 -14.79 -12.58
CA LEU A 81 5.91 -13.48 -12.68
C LEU A 81 4.92 -12.34 -12.43
N ILE A 82 3.75 -12.37 -13.06
CA ILE A 82 2.71 -11.33 -12.89
C ILE A 82 2.27 -11.29 -11.43
N ALA A 83 2.05 -12.45 -10.81
CA ALA A 83 1.73 -12.53 -9.39
C ALA A 83 2.81 -11.86 -8.53
N LYS A 84 4.09 -12.10 -8.82
CA LYS A 84 5.21 -11.45 -8.10
C LYS A 84 5.31 -9.95 -8.32
N ILE A 85 5.03 -9.48 -9.54
CA ILE A 85 5.00 -8.04 -9.85
C ILE A 85 3.85 -7.37 -9.08
N ASN A 86 2.67 -8.00 -9.06
CA ASN A 86 1.51 -7.48 -8.33
C ASN A 86 1.76 -7.48 -6.82
N GLU A 87 2.30 -8.56 -6.26
CA GLU A 87 2.69 -8.62 -4.85
C GLU A 87 3.72 -7.53 -4.51
N CYS A 88 4.69 -7.31 -5.40
CA CYS A 88 5.67 -6.24 -5.24
C CYS A 88 5.03 -4.85 -5.25
N HIS A 89 4.11 -4.63 -6.18
CA HIS A 89 3.39 -3.37 -6.30
C HIS A 89 2.49 -3.11 -5.09
N GLU A 90 1.76 -4.10 -4.60
CA GLU A 90 0.92 -3.95 -3.40
C GLU A 90 1.74 -3.57 -2.16
N LYS A 91 2.89 -4.23 -1.97
CA LYS A 91 3.82 -3.91 -0.87
C LYS A 91 4.48 -2.54 -1.02
N SER A 92 4.87 -2.16 -2.24
CA SER A 92 5.45 -0.83 -2.49
C SER A 92 4.42 0.28 -2.24
N MET A 93 3.16 0.04 -2.60
CA MET A 93 2.06 0.97 -2.36
C MET A 93 1.73 1.12 -0.87
N ASP A 94 1.68 0.02 -0.10
CA ASP A 94 1.49 0.11 1.36
C ASP A 94 2.61 0.93 2.03
N THR A 95 3.86 0.70 1.61
CA THR A 95 5.03 1.45 2.10
C THR A 95 4.93 2.94 1.72
N PHE A 96 4.57 3.23 0.47
CA PHE A 96 4.38 4.60 -0.02
C PHE A 96 3.26 5.31 0.74
N PHE A 97 2.11 4.68 0.96
CA PHE A 97 1.00 5.30 1.66
C PHE A 97 1.30 5.54 3.14
N LYS A 98 1.99 4.61 3.81
CA LYS A 98 2.49 4.87 5.16
C LYS A 98 3.44 6.07 5.20
N TRP A 99 4.36 6.15 4.25
CA TRP A 99 5.25 7.31 4.13
C TRP A 99 4.47 8.62 3.90
N ILE A 100 3.49 8.63 2.98
CA ILE A 100 2.59 9.77 2.76
C ILE A 100 1.82 10.12 4.03
N GLY A 101 1.31 9.13 4.77
CA GLY A 101 0.61 9.34 6.04
C GLY A 101 1.48 10.07 7.07
N HIS A 102 2.73 9.63 7.23
CA HIS A 102 3.71 10.32 8.08
C HIS A 102 3.98 11.76 7.60
N LYS A 103 4.08 11.97 6.29
CA LYS A 103 4.28 13.31 5.72
C LYS A 103 3.09 14.23 5.87
N ILE A 104 1.87 13.72 5.79
CA ILE A 104 0.66 14.48 6.12
C ILE A 104 0.75 14.98 7.57
N VAL A 105 1.09 14.11 8.52
CA VAL A 105 1.25 14.50 9.93
C VAL A 105 2.33 15.56 10.11
N GLU A 106 3.49 15.39 9.47
CA GLU A 106 4.62 16.32 9.52
C GLU A 106 4.22 17.72 9.04
N HIS A 107 3.74 17.84 7.80
CA HIS A 107 3.35 19.13 7.22
C HIS A 107 2.19 19.80 7.96
N MET A 108 1.20 19.03 8.39
CA MET A 108 0.10 19.57 9.19
C MET A 108 0.59 20.06 10.56
N SER A 109 1.62 19.44 11.15
CA SER A 109 2.27 19.93 12.38
C SER A 109 2.94 21.29 12.20
N GLU A 110 3.32 21.62 10.97
CA GLU A 110 3.93 22.91 10.59
C GLU A 110 2.89 23.96 10.18
N GLY A 111 1.59 23.63 10.30
CA GLY A 111 0.52 24.56 10.01
C GLY A 111 0.07 24.59 8.55
N MET A 112 0.51 23.63 7.72
CA MET A 112 0.00 23.48 6.35
C MET A 112 -1.41 22.87 6.35
N SER A 113 -2.30 23.42 5.52
CA SER A 113 -3.59 22.81 5.22
C SER A 113 -3.44 21.66 4.20
N LEU A 114 -4.50 20.86 4.05
CA LEU A 114 -4.48 19.74 3.10
C LEU A 114 -4.33 20.23 1.65
N GLU A 115 -4.86 21.40 1.33
CA GLU A 115 -4.68 22.09 0.04
C GLU A 115 -3.22 22.47 -0.22
N GLU A 116 -2.52 22.99 0.79
CA GLU A 116 -1.10 23.33 0.69
C GLU A 116 -0.25 22.07 0.50
N ILE A 117 -0.58 20.99 1.21
CA ILE A 117 0.08 19.68 1.07
C ILE A 117 -0.15 19.11 -0.34
N ALA A 118 -1.38 19.21 -0.86
CA ALA A 118 -1.69 18.76 -2.22
C ALA A 118 -0.84 19.51 -3.26
N GLY A 119 -0.75 20.84 -3.13
CA GLY A 119 0.12 21.67 -3.97
C GLY A 119 1.61 21.29 -3.85
N TYR A 120 2.09 21.03 -2.63
CA TYR A 120 3.48 20.64 -2.38
C TYR A 120 3.86 19.31 -3.06
N TYR A 121 2.96 18.34 -3.06
CA TYR A 121 3.17 17.03 -3.68
C TYR A 121 2.69 16.95 -5.14
N TYR A 122 2.37 18.08 -5.77
CA TYR A 122 1.87 18.14 -7.16
C TYR A 122 0.66 17.21 -7.39
N THR A 123 -0.22 17.11 -6.41
CA THR A 123 -1.44 16.30 -6.45
C THR A 123 -2.66 17.19 -6.22
N THR A 124 -3.85 16.58 -6.29
CA THR A 124 -5.10 17.29 -5.99
C THR A 124 -5.62 16.93 -4.60
N VAL A 125 -6.41 17.82 -4.01
CA VAL A 125 -7.01 17.62 -2.69
C VAL A 125 -7.96 16.42 -2.71
N GLU A 126 -8.69 16.22 -3.81
CA GLU A 126 -9.55 15.07 -4.02
C GLU A 126 -8.75 13.77 -4.04
N THR A 127 -7.53 13.80 -4.59
CA THR A 127 -6.63 12.64 -4.61
C THR A 127 -6.13 12.31 -3.20
N LEU A 128 -5.74 13.31 -2.41
CA LEU A 128 -5.39 13.09 -1.00
C LEU A 128 -6.58 12.55 -0.19
N HIS A 129 -7.77 13.10 -0.36
CA HIS A 129 -8.98 12.59 0.30
C HIS A 129 -9.29 11.15 -0.08
N ARG A 130 -9.18 10.82 -1.37
CA ARG A 130 -9.33 9.44 -1.84
C ARG A 130 -8.32 8.52 -1.18
N TRP A 131 -7.05 8.90 -1.14
CA TRP A 131 -6.02 8.10 -0.47
C TRP A 131 -6.28 7.92 1.02
N ILE A 132 -6.75 8.97 1.70
CA ILE A 132 -7.12 8.89 3.12
C ILE A 132 -8.26 7.91 3.36
N ALA A 133 -9.25 7.87 2.45
CA ALA A 133 -10.38 6.96 2.55
C ALA A 133 -10.03 5.51 2.20
N GLU A 134 -9.17 5.29 1.20
CA GLU A 134 -8.93 3.98 0.60
C GLU A 134 -7.72 3.22 1.18
N HIS A 135 -6.76 3.91 1.81
CA HIS A 135 -5.45 3.32 2.18
C HIS A 135 -5.10 3.41 3.67
N ASP A 136 -6.10 3.35 4.56
CA ASP A 136 -5.91 3.35 6.03
C ASP A 136 -5.11 4.56 6.57
N LEU A 137 -5.20 5.71 5.89
CA LEU A 137 -4.52 6.95 6.33
C LEU A 137 -5.40 7.86 7.20
N ARG A 138 -6.57 7.36 7.63
CA ARG A 138 -7.51 8.13 8.43
C ARG A 138 -6.90 8.56 9.77
N ASP A 139 -6.21 7.64 10.45
CA ASP A 139 -5.58 7.93 11.74
C ASP A 139 -4.47 8.98 11.59
N PHE A 140 -3.64 8.87 10.54
CA PHE A 140 -2.64 9.88 10.21
C PHE A 140 -3.26 11.25 9.97
N TYR A 141 -4.35 11.30 9.20
CA TYR A 141 -5.04 12.56 8.92
C TYR A 141 -5.66 13.19 10.18
N GLU A 142 -6.31 12.42 11.05
CA GLU A 142 -6.88 12.94 12.30
C GLU A 142 -5.78 13.42 13.26
N ILE A 143 -4.66 12.69 13.36
CA ILE A 143 -3.48 13.15 14.12
C ILE A 143 -2.94 14.46 13.53
N GLY A 144 -2.78 14.53 12.21
CA GLY A 144 -2.33 15.72 11.50
C GLY A 144 -3.25 16.91 11.78
N LYS A 145 -4.57 16.72 11.69
CA LYS A 145 -5.58 17.74 11.97
C LYS A 145 -5.50 18.27 13.40
N ALA A 146 -5.34 17.39 14.39
CA ALA A 146 -5.14 17.79 15.78
C ALA A 146 -3.85 18.61 15.97
N ARG A 147 -2.75 18.20 15.32
CA ARG A 147 -1.48 18.93 15.37
C ARG A 147 -1.52 20.28 14.66
N TYR A 148 -2.21 20.35 13.54
CA TYR A 148 -2.48 21.58 12.81
C TYR A 148 -3.25 22.58 13.67
N GLU A 149 -4.31 22.13 14.34
CA GLU A 149 -5.04 22.98 15.28
C GLU A 149 -4.17 23.43 16.47
N TYR A 150 -3.37 22.52 17.02
CA TYR A 150 -2.40 22.86 18.06
C TYR A 150 -1.40 23.92 17.59
N PHE A 151 -0.85 23.80 16.38
CA PHE A 151 0.10 24.74 15.80
C PHE A 151 -0.49 26.17 15.76
N TRP A 152 -1.68 26.33 15.17
CA TRP A 152 -2.30 27.64 15.03
C TRP A 152 -2.71 28.26 16.39
N LYS A 153 -3.16 27.43 17.34
CA LYS A 153 -3.43 27.85 18.72
C LYS A 153 -2.14 28.27 19.44
N LYS A 154 -1.07 27.48 19.31
CA LYS A 154 0.24 27.78 19.91
C LYS A 154 0.78 29.10 19.37
N MET A 155 0.73 29.31 18.06
CA MET A 155 1.17 30.57 17.45
C MET A 155 0.41 31.78 18.03
N GLY A 156 -0.91 31.67 18.23
CA GLY A 156 -1.70 32.72 18.86
C GLY A 156 -1.31 32.99 20.32
N ARG A 157 -1.02 31.93 21.10
CA ARG A 157 -0.54 32.07 22.49
C ARG A 157 0.84 32.72 22.56
N ASP A 158 1.79 32.22 21.77
CA ASP A 158 3.18 32.67 21.78
C ASP A 158 3.30 34.12 21.29
N ALA A 159 2.40 34.53 20.39
CA ALA A 159 2.36 35.89 19.85
C ALA A 159 1.52 36.87 20.70
N PHE A 160 0.89 36.41 21.78
CA PHE A 160 0.10 37.26 22.66
C PHE A 160 0.99 38.34 23.31
N GLY A 161 0.57 39.60 23.23
CA GLY A 161 1.34 40.75 23.73
C GLY A 161 2.45 41.25 22.80
N GLN A 162 2.72 40.57 21.67
CA GLN A 162 3.69 41.06 20.68
C GLN A 162 3.08 42.17 19.82
N LYS A 163 3.67 43.37 19.85
CA LYS A 163 3.16 44.57 19.14
C LYS A 163 3.03 44.40 17.62
N ARG A 164 3.76 43.46 17.01
CA ARG A 164 3.77 43.21 15.56
C ARG A 164 2.81 42.09 15.13
N PHE A 165 2.19 41.37 16.07
CA PHE A 165 1.29 40.29 15.72
C PHE A 165 -0.08 40.84 15.29
N ASN A 166 -0.54 40.44 14.10
CA ASN A 166 -1.86 40.82 13.62
C ASN A 166 -2.93 39.87 14.19
N THR A 167 -3.39 40.16 15.40
CA THR A 167 -4.40 39.35 16.10
C THR A 167 -5.70 39.23 15.30
N ASN A 168 -6.13 40.29 14.61
CA ASN A 168 -7.35 40.27 13.81
C ASN A 168 -7.26 39.27 12.65
N LEU A 169 -6.15 39.29 11.90
CA LEU A 169 -5.92 38.36 10.80
C LEU A 169 -5.83 36.92 11.32
N TRP A 170 -5.13 36.69 12.43
CA TRP A 170 -5.10 35.37 13.06
C TRP A 170 -6.49 34.89 13.47
N GLN A 171 -7.31 35.72 14.13
CA GLN A 171 -8.68 35.35 14.51
C GLN A 171 -9.55 35.03 13.29
N ILE A 172 -9.43 35.81 12.20
CA ILE A 172 -10.14 35.52 10.94
C ILE A 172 -9.71 34.17 10.38
N ASN A 173 -8.40 33.89 10.36
CA ASN A 173 -7.88 32.60 9.90
C ASN A 173 -8.39 31.44 10.77
N MET A 174 -8.42 31.60 12.10
CA MET A 174 -8.97 30.61 13.02
C MET A 174 -10.47 30.37 12.74
N LYS A 175 -11.27 31.42 12.54
CA LYS A 175 -12.71 31.31 12.22
C LYS A 175 -12.98 30.63 10.89
N ASN A 176 -12.19 30.93 9.87
CA ASN A 176 -12.35 30.32 8.55
C ASN A 176 -11.99 28.83 8.55
N ARG A 177 -10.99 28.44 9.36
CA ARG A 177 -10.50 27.06 9.46
C ARG A 177 -11.37 26.20 10.40
N TRP A 178 -11.79 26.76 11.54
CA TRP A 178 -12.66 26.12 12.51
C TRP A 178 -13.92 26.96 12.67
N LYS A 179 -15.01 26.55 12.02
CA LYS A 179 -16.32 27.26 12.07
C LYS A 179 -16.84 27.46 13.51
N SER A 180 -16.39 26.65 14.47
CA SER A 180 -16.68 26.78 15.90
C SER A 180 -15.98 27.96 16.59
N PHE A 181 -15.02 28.63 15.96
CA PHE A 181 -14.22 29.71 16.57
C PHE A 181 -14.99 31.03 16.80
N GLY A 182 -16.31 30.99 16.94
CA GLY A 182 -17.15 32.18 17.08
C GLY A 182 -18.60 31.97 17.50
N SER A 183 -19.04 30.73 17.78
CA SER A 183 -20.43 30.44 18.17
C SER A 183 -20.74 30.76 19.65
N GLY A 184 -19.82 31.36 20.41
CA GLY A 184 -20.04 31.68 21.82
C GLY A 184 -19.99 30.47 22.76
N GLU A 185 -19.63 29.28 22.27
CA GLU A 185 -19.23 28.18 23.14
C GLU A 185 -18.01 28.62 23.94
N LYS A 186 -18.18 28.66 25.27
CA LYS A 186 -17.15 29.09 26.20
C LYS A 186 -15.97 28.13 26.11
N TRP A 187 -14.82 28.69 25.74
CA TRP A 187 -13.52 28.02 25.64
C TRP A 187 -13.05 27.30 26.93
N GLY A 188 -13.69 27.54 28.07
CA GLY A 188 -13.34 26.93 29.35
C GLY A 188 -13.82 25.49 29.54
N ASP A 189 -14.91 25.09 28.88
CA ASP A 189 -15.52 23.78 29.13
C ASP A 189 -14.92 22.68 28.22
N HIS A 190 -14.52 23.03 26.99
CA HIS A 190 -13.92 22.10 26.03
C HIS A 190 -12.49 21.67 26.38
N VAL A 191 -11.71 22.46 27.11
CA VAL A 191 -10.32 22.09 27.48
C VAL A 191 -10.31 20.97 28.52
N LEU A 192 -11.27 20.98 29.47
CA LEU A 192 -11.46 19.91 30.44
C LEU A 192 -12.05 18.65 29.79
N GLU A 193 -13.01 18.81 28.87
CA GLU A 193 -13.54 17.67 28.10
C GLU A 193 -12.49 17.03 27.17
N ILE A 194 -11.56 17.80 26.59
CA ILE A 194 -10.49 17.25 25.75
C ILE A 194 -9.47 16.46 26.57
N GLU A 195 -9.12 16.92 27.78
CA GLU A 195 -8.24 16.16 28.69
C GLU A 195 -8.92 14.88 29.18
N ASP A 196 -10.20 14.93 29.54
CA ASP A 196 -10.96 13.74 29.95
C ASP A 196 -11.19 12.75 28.80
N LEU A 197 -11.49 13.23 27.58
CA LEU A 197 -11.61 12.40 26.39
C LEU A 197 -10.26 11.81 25.97
N SER A 198 -9.16 12.55 26.15
CA SER A 198 -7.81 12.05 25.89
C SER A 198 -7.44 10.91 26.85
N GLN A 199 -7.71 11.07 28.14
CA GLN A 199 -7.47 10.02 29.13
C GLN A 199 -8.37 8.80 28.91
N LYS A 200 -9.65 9.01 28.60
CA LYS A 200 -10.57 7.92 28.28
C LYS A 200 -10.14 7.15 27.03
N ASN A 201 -9.75 7.85 25.97
CA ASN A 201 -9.24 7.21 24.75
C ASN A 201 -7.92 6.46 24.98
N LEU A 202 -7.03 6.99 25.82
CA LEU A 202 -5.80 6.30 26.23
C LEU A 202 -6.11 5.01 27.01
N GLU A 203 -7.06 5.06 27.94
CA GLU A 203 -7.45 3.88 28.73
C GLU A 203 -8.18 2.84 27.87
N ASP A 204 -9.06 3.26 26.95
CA ASP A 204 -9.72 2.36 26.00
C ASP A 204 -8.70 1.68 25.07
N ASN A 205 -7.69 2.42 24.59
CA ASN A 205 -6.61 1.86 23.78
C ASN A 205 -5.73 0.90 24.59
N ARG A 206 -5.46 1.22 25.86
CA ARG A 206 -4.73 0.35 26.78
C ARG A 206 -5.49 -0.95 27.03
N ILE A 207 -6.80 -0.89 27.27
CA ILE A 207 -7.67 -2.08 27.44
C ILE A 207 -7.67 -2.93 26.18
N LYS A 208 -7.79 -2.32 24.99
CA LYS A 208 -7.70 -3.04 23.71
C LYS A 208 -6.35 -3.74 23.54
N ALA A 209 -5.25 -3.07 23.88
CA ALA A 209 -3.91 -3.65 23.82
C ALA A 209 -3.75 -4.84 24.78
N LEU A 210 -4.21 -4.71 26.02
CA LEU A 210 -4.19 -5.78 27.02
C LEU A 210 -5.02 -7.00 26.58
N ASN A 211 -6.19 -6.78 25.98
CA ASN A 211 -7.02 -7.87 25.45
C ASN A 211 -6.34 -8.58 24.27
N ARG A 212 -5.62 -7.88 23.38
CA ARG A 212 -4.82 -8.51 22.31
C ARG A 212 -3.72 -9.39 22.89
N VAL A 213 -2.97 -8.90 23.88
CA VAL A 213 -1.91 -9.67 24.55
C VAL A 213 -2.48 -10.91 25.24
N ARG A 214 -3.62 -10.77 25.93
CA ARG A 214 -4.32 -11.89 26.57
C ARG A 214 -4.74 -12.96 25.55
N ASN A 215 -5.32 -12.56 24.42
CA ASN A 215 -5.74 -13.50 23.38
C ASN A 215 -4.54 -14.22 22.74
N LEU A 216 -3.41 -13.52 22.55
CA LEU A 216 -2.17 -14.13 22.07
C LEU A 216 -1.63 -15.15 23.07
N LEU A 217 -1.62 -14.83 24.36
CA LEU A 217 -1.20 -15.75 25.42
C LEU A 217 -2.06 -17.02 25.46
N GLU A 218 -3.39 -16.89 25.37
CA GLU A 218 -4.27 -18.07 25.30
C GLU A 218 -4.04 -18.90 24.05
N THR A 219 -3.76 -18.27 22.90
CA THR A 219 -3.41 -18.99 21.67
C THR A 219 -2.10 -19.76 21.81
N VAL A 220 -1.08 -19.15 22.44
CA VAL A 220 0.22 -19.81 22.70
C VAL A 220 0.06 -20.99 23.67
N LYS A 221 -0.74 -20.83 24.74
CA LYS A 221 -1.06 -21.93 25.66
C LYS A 221 -1.74 -23.10 24.95
N GLN A 222 -2.73 -22.82 24.11
CA GLN A 222 -3.42 -23.86 23.35
C GLN A 222 -2.48 -24.61 22.41
N ARG A 223 -1.55 -23.91 21.74
CA ARG A 223 -0.50 -24.53 20.91
C ARG A 223 0.43 -25.40 21.72
N ALA A 224 0.94 -24.92 22.86
CA ALA A 224 1.81 -25.71 23.73
C ALA A 224 1.13 -27.00 24.23
N ILE A 225 -0.17 -26.94 24.55
CA ILE A 225 -0.96 -28.12 24.92
C ILE A 225 -1.11 -29.08 23.74
N ALA A 226 -1.36 -28.56 22.53
CA ALA A 226 -1.47 -29.37 21.32
C ALA A 226 -0.15 -30.08 20.99
N ASP A 227 0.98 -29.36 21.06
CA ASP A 227 2.32 -29.89 20.81
C ASP A 227 2.70 -30.96 21.84
N GLY A 228 2.35 -30.73 23.12
CA GLY A 228 2.55 -31.73 24.18
C GLY A 228 1.78 -33.03 23.92
N ARG A 229 0.50 -32.93 23.52
CA ARG A 229 -0.31 -34.11 23.13
C ARG A 229 0.22 -34.81 21.88
N GLU A 230 0.77 -34.06 20.93
CA GLU A 230 1.39 -34.65 19.73
C GLU A 230 2.65 -35.44 20.09
N MET A 231 3.48 -34.94 21.01
CA MET A 231 4.65 -35.65 21.51
C MET A 231 4.27 -36.96 22.23
N GLU A 232 3.24 -36.95 23.07
CA GLU A 232 2.74 -38.17 23.72
C GLU A 232 2.22 -39.20 22.71
N ARG A 233 1.51 -38.77 21.67
CA ARG A 233 1.06 -39.66 20.59
C ARG A 233 2.23 -40.30 19.84
N LYS A 234 3.27 -39.53 19.54
CA LYS A 234 4.50 -40.05 18.90
C LYS A 234 5.22 -41.06 19.79
N LYS A 235 5.28 -40.80 21.11
CA LYS A 235 5.86 -41.74 22.07
C LYS A 235 5.10 -43.07 22.13
N MET A 236 3.77 -43.04 22.22
CA MET A 236 2.95 -44.27 22.17
C MET A 236 3.11 -45.03 20.86
N ALA A 237 3.22 -44.34 19.72
CA ALA A 237 3.42 -44.99 18.43
C ALA A 237 4.76 -45.76 18.38
N ILE A 238 5.82 -45.17 18.92
CA ILE A 238 7.14 -45.83 19.05
C ILE A 238 7.06 -47.03 19.98
N GLU A 239 6.40 -46.92 21.13
CA GLU A 239 6.22 -48.04 22.07
C GLU A 239 5.48 -49.22 21.41
N ILE A 240 4.43 -48.94 20.62
CA ILE A 240 3.68 -49.95 19.86
C ILE A 240 4.56 -50.62 18.79
N GLU A 241 5.41 -49.87 18.09
CA GLU A 241 6.33 -50.44 17.09
C GLU A 241 7.39 -51.34 17.75
N VAL A 242 7.96 -50.92 18.87
CA VAL A 242 8.93 -51.72 19.64
C VAL A 242 8.31 -53.02 20.15
N ASP A 243 7.06 -53.01 20.60
CA ASP A 243 6.39 -54.22 21.06
C ASP A 243 6.06 -55.18 19.90
N LYS A 244 5.67 -54.66 18.73
CA LYS A 244 5.50 -55.48 17.51
C LYS A 244 6.80 -56.12 17.02
N GLU A 245 7.94 -55.45 17.21
CA GLU A 245 9.25 -56.03 16.88
C GLU A 245 9.66 -57.15 17.83
N LYS A 246 9.21 -57.14 19.10
CA LYS A 246 9.49 -58.22 20.06
C LYS A 246 8.64 -59.47 19.86
N GLU A 247 7.49 -59.36 19.21
CA GLU A 247 6.59 -60.48 18.93
C GLU A 247 6.97 -61.26 17.65
N ASN A 248 7.87 -60.70 16.82
CA ASN A 248 8.43 -61.37 15.62
C ASN A 248 9.80 -61.98 15.91
#